data_AF-A0A2R9SPX0-F1
#
_entry.id   AF-A0A2R9SPX0-F1
#
_cell.length_a   1.000
_cell.length_b   1.000
_cell.length_c   1.000
_cell.angle_alpha   90.00
_cell.angle_beta   90.00
_cell.angle_gamma   90.00
#
_symmetry.space_group_name_H-M   'P 1'
#
loop_
_entity.id
_entity.type
_entity.pdbx_description
1 polymer ?
#
loop_
_entity_poly.entity_id
_entity_poly.type
_entity_poly.pdbx_seq_one_letter_code
_entity_poly.pdbx_strand_id
1 'polypeptide(L)'
;MDARDHLNNQVIEILEELANRQKGRTMRKQQSQNQNALPSADNKVVPIRPDLNDKNNTVSKVEHSTTKEDTQSLKSLLAARHNLESLKERLNKDPEKNKNELEKLSKVEVKLNSSIVKTQRKEITLAIDNLKREPRRFVLKLADTKNKIELLKSKLENNPRLYKLHYEKLEKLEKLIDKKIDNTQTKTLRSAINNIQKNPEKYRQEIDRYDEMEKTLKQGLNQNNQNNLQKGKDNDKSQKQEKTRNDLELSR
;
A
#
# COMPACT_ATOMS: atom_id res chain seq x y z
N MET A 1 -21.58 46.60 12.00
CA MET A 1 -20.61 45.50 12.15
C MET A 1 -21.19 44.55 13.18
N ASP A 2 -21.46 43.31 12.78
CA ASP A 2 -22.16 42.33 13.61
C ASP A 2 -21.19 41.67 14.61
N ALA A 3 -21.72 41.13 15.72
CA ALA A 3 -20.93 40.42 16.74
C ALA A 3 -20.13 39.22 16.17
N ARG A 4 -20.58 38.67 15.03
CA ARG A 4 -19.87 37.62 14.29
C ARG A 4 -18.61 38.13 13.59
N ASP A 5 -18.62 39.36 13.09
CA ASP A 5 -17.45 39.99 12.47
C ASP A 5 -16.38 40.31 13.51
N HIS A 6 -16.78 40.75 14.70
CA HIS A 6 -15.85 40.95 15.81
C HIS A 6 -15.18 39.66 16.28
N LEU A 7 -15.93 38.56 16.35
CA LEU A 7 -15.38 37.26 16.73
C LEU A 7 -14.40 36.75 15.66
N ASN A 8 -14.74 36.89 14.37
CA ASN A 8 -13.87 36.49 13.28
C ASN A 8 -12.58 37.33 13.25
N ASN A 9 -12.67 38.65 13.47
CA ASN A 9 -11.50 39.52 13.52
C ASN A 9 -10.58 39.18 14.71
N GLN A 10 -11.15 38.87 15.88
CA GLN A 10 -10.36 38.40 17.03
C GLN A 10 -9.68 37.05 16.76
N VAL A 11 -10.36 36.13 16.07
CA VAL A 11 -9.77 34.84 15.71
C VAL A 11 -8.62 35.02 14.72
N ILE A 12 -8.76 35.91 13.73
CA ILE A 12 -7.71 36.23 12.76
C ILE A 12 -6.48 36.84 13.46
N GLU A 13 -6.69 37.83 14.35
CA GLU A 13 -5.62 38.48 15.09
C GLU A 13 -4.84 37.49 15.98
N ILE A 14 -5.54 36.58 16.65
CA ILE A 14 -4.92 35.50 17.45
C ILE A 14 -4.10 34.55 16.57
N LEU A 15 -4.60 34.20 15.37
CA LEU A 15 -3.88 33.33 14.46
C LEU A 15 -2.61 33.98 13.91
N GLU A 16 -2.64 35.28 13.61
CA GLU A 16 -1.46 36.03 13.18
C GLU A 16 -0.42 36.19 14.30
N GLU A 17 -0.85 36.47 15.54
CA GLU A 17 0.06 36.54 16.69
C GLU A 17 0.75 35.19 16.95
N LEU A 18 0.02 34.08 16.81
CA LEU A 18 0.55 32.73 16.97
C LEU A 18 1.54 32.35 15.86
N ALA A 19 1.25 32.71 14.60
CA ALA A 19 2.16 32.50 13.48
C ALA A 19 3.48 33.28 13.65
N ASN A 20 3.40 34.51 14.14
CA ASN A 20 4.59 35.35 14.42
C ASN A 20 5.42 34.82 15.60
N ARG A 21 4.77 34.34 16.68
CA ARG A 21 5.47 33.68 17.80
C ARG A 21 6.17 32.39 17.38
N GLN A 22 5.60 31.64 16.45
CA GLN A 22 6.20 30.41 15.93
C GLN A 22 7.46 30.72 15.09
N LYS A 23 7.40 31.73 14.20
CA LYS A 23 8.56 32.22 13.43
C LYS A 23 9.71 32.71 14.33
N GLY A 24 9.39 33.43 15.42
CA GLY A 24 10.38 33.87 16.41
C GLY A 24 11.05 32.73 17.16
N ARG A 25 10.30 31.66 17.51
CA ARG A 25 10.84 30.47 18.17
C ARG A 25 11.74 29.63 17.27
N THR A 26 11.43 29.51 15.98
CA THR A 26 12.28 28.80 15.02
C THR A 26 13.61 29.50 14.78
N MET A 27 13.62 30.83 14.70
CA MET A 27 14.86 31.62 14.59
C MET A 27 15.76 31.49 15.83
N ARG A 28 15.18 31.50 17.04
CA ARG A 28 15.94 31.32 18.29
C ARG A 28 16.54 29.91 18.43
N LYS A 29 15.87 28.87 17.92
CA LYS A 29 16.39 27.50 17.96
C LYS A 29 17.58 27.28 17.03
N GLN A 30 17.64 27.97 15.90
CA GLN A 30 18.78 27.87 14.97
C GLN A 30 20.05 28.55 15.53
N GLN A 31 19.91 29.62 16.33
CA GLN A 31 21.05 30.26 17.00
C GLN A 31 21.65 29.42 18.14
N SER A 32 20.84 28.68 18.91
CA SER A 32 21.35 27.84 20.02
C SER A 32 21.98 26.51 19.58
N GLN A 33 21.81 26.06 18.34
CA GLN A 33 22.38 24.80 17.87
C GLN A 33 23.83 24.92 17.35
N ASN A 34 24.35 26.13 17.13
CA ASN A 34 25.71 26.35 16.63
C ASN A 34 26.78 26.53 17.73
N GLN A 35 26.46 26.42 19.02
CA GLN A 35 27.42 26.72 20.11
C GLN A 35 27.90 25.50 20.92
N ASN A 36 27.43 24.29 20.67
CA ASN A 36 27.80 23.12 21.48
C ASN A 36 28.58 22.06 20.67
N ALA A 37 29.88 22.32 20.46
CA ALA A 37 30.86 21.32 20.10
C ALA A 37 32.23 21.66 20.73
N LEU A 38 32.57 21.06 21.88
CA LEU A 38 33.93 20.68 22.31
C LEU A 38 33.87 19.78 23.58
N PRO A 39 34.80 18.83 23.79
CA PRO A 39 34.68 17.82 24.85
C PRO A 39 35.51 18.10 26.13
N SER A 40 34.89 17.75 27.28
CA SER A 40 35.37 17.15 28.54
C SER A 40 36.74 17.50 29.16
N ALA A 41 36.71 18.05 30.38
CA ALA A 41 37.65 17.76 31.49
C ALA A 41 37.08 18.25 32.85
N ASP A 42 37.42 17.50 33.92
CA ASP A 42 37.30 17.82 35.37
C ASP A 42 35.95 17.69 36.10
N ASN A 43 35.66 16.45 36.56
CA ASN A 43 34.78 16.20 37.70
C ASN A 43 35.57 16.35 39.02
N LYS A 44 35.31 17.42 39.80
CA LYS A 44 35.68 17.50 41.22
C LYS A 44 34.51 17.06 42.10
N VAL A 45 34.79 16.07 42.93
CA VAL A 45 33.91 15.53 43.99
C VAL A 45 33.87 16.51 45.17
N VAL A 46 32.67 16.84 45.65
CA VAL A 46 32.47 17.48 46.98
C VAL A 46 31.39 16.67 47.74
N PRO A 47 31.64 16.22 48.98
CA PRO A 47 30.63 15.56 49.81
C PRO A 47 29.85 16.60 50.63
N ILE A 48 28.52 16.58 50.55
CA ILE A 48 27.66 17.33 51.48
C ILE A 48 27.20 16.37 52.58
N ARG A 49 27.61 16.66 53.82
CA ARG A 49 27.24 15.96 55.06
C ARG A 49 25.77 16.23 55.45
N PRO A 50 25.13 15.37 56.26
CA PRO A 50 23.76 15.56 56.74
C PRO A 50 23.75 16.44 57.99
N ASP A 51 22.97 17.52 58.00
CA ASP A 51 22.67 18.27 59.21
C ASP A 51 21.41 17.71 59.89
N LEU A 52 21.56 17.38 61.16
CA LEU A 52 20.52 16.97 62.11
C LEU A 52 20.14 18.17 62.99
N ASN A 53 18.85 18.26 63.27
CA ASN A 53 18.15 19.10 64.27
C ASN A 53 17.89 20.58 63.93
N ASP A 54 16.61 20.92 63.74
CA ASP A 54 15.86 21.57 64.83
C ASP A 54 14.33 21.51 64.64
N LYS A 55 13.72 20.67 65.50
CA LYS A 55 12.59 20.92 66.40
C LYS A 55 11.39 21.79 65.96
N ASN A 56 10.24 21.13 66.12
CA ASN A 56 8.93 21.64 66.59
C ASN A 56 8.05 22.42 65.61
N ASN A 57 7.14 21.68 64.96
CA ASN A 57 5.75 22.14 64.88
C ASN A 57 4.79 20.93 64.92
N THR A 58 4.18 20.73 66.08
CA THR A 58 3.00 19.90 66.27
C THR A 58 1.79 20.59 65.63
N VAL A 59 1.34 20.10 64.48
CA VAL A 59 -0.02 20.35 63.98
C VAL A 59 -0.57 19.03 63.44
N SER A 60 -1.54 18.51 64.19
CA SER A 60 -2.64 17.65 63.75
C SER A 60 -2.30 16.31 63.11
N LYS A 61 -2.55 15.24 63.86
CA LYS A 61 -2.98 13.94 63.32
C LYS A 61 -4.12 14.19 62.33
N VAL A 62 -3.80 14.32 61.05
CA VAL A 62 -4.76 13.99 60.00
C VAL A 62 -4.76 12.47 59.96
N GLU A 63 -5.81 11.91 60.54
CA GLU A 63 -6.23 10.54 60.28
C GLU A 63 -6.31 10.37 58.78
N HIS A 64 -5.25 9.84 58.17
CA HIS A 64 -5.35 9.19 56.88
C HIS A 64 -6.21 7.95 57.10
N SER A 65 -7.52 8.16 57.07
CA SER A 65 -8.48 7.13 56.72
C SER A 65 -8.01 6.55 55.39
N THR A 66 -7.38 5.38 55.49
CA THR A 66 -7.11 4.49 54.39
C THR A 66 -8.45 3.95 53.92
N THR A 67 -9.25 4.81 53.30
CA THR A 67 -10.25 4.36 52.34
C THR A 67 -9.44 3.78 51.20
N LYS A 68 -9.33 2.45 51.19
CA LYS A 68 -8.89 1.68 50.03
C LYS A 68 -9.91 1.94 48.92
N GLU A 69 -9.83 3.10 48.27
CA GLU A 69 -10.42 3.26 46.96
C GLU A 69 -9.62 2.34 46.05
N ASP A 70 -10.19 1.17 45.75
CA ASP A 70 -9.69 0.30 44.69
C ASP A 70 -9.71 1.09 43.38
N THR A 71 -8.60 1.73 43.05
CA THR A 71 -8.41 2.49 41.81
C THR A 71 -8.21 1.52 40.66
N GLN A 72 -9.20 0.70 40.36
CA GLN A 72 -9.21 -0.02 39.09
C GLN A 72 -9.38 1.01 37.96
N SER A 73 -8.34 1.17 37.15
CA SER A 73 -8.35 2.03 35.96
C SER A 73 -9.50 1.62 35.03
N LEU A 74 -10.13 2.56 34.33
CA LEU A 74 -11.12 2.24 33.30
C LEU A 74 -10.57 1.22 32.28
N LYS A 75 -9.28 1.31 31.96
CA LYS A 75 -8.60 0.37 31.07
C LYS A 75 -8.63 -1.07 31.60
N SER A 76 -8.37 -1.28 32.88
CA SER A 76 -8.39 -2.62 33.48
C SER A 76 -9.81 -3.17 33.60
N LEU A 77 -10.80 -2.31 33.90
CA LEU A 77 -12.21 -2.69 33.94
C LEU A 77 -12.74 -3.11 32.56
N LEU A 78 -12.36 -2.38 31.50
CA LEU A 78 -12.71 -2.74 30.12
C LEU A 78 -12.05 -4.05 29.67
N ALA A 79 -10.79 -4.27 30.05
CA ALA A 79 -10.11 -5.54 29.78
C ALA A 79 -10.78 -6.71 30.52
N ALA A 80 -11.17 -6.51 31.78
CA ALA A 80 -11.92 -7.50 32.54
C ALA A 80 -13.28 -7.82 31.89
N ARG A 81 -13.96 -6.81 31.31
CA ARG A 81 -15.23 -7.01 30.58
C ARG A 81 -15.02 -7.86 29.34
N HIS A 82 -13.97 -7.58 28.57
CA HIS A 82 -13.62 -8.38 27.40
C HIS A 82 -13.33 -9.84 27.77
N ASN A 83 -12.57 -10.08 28.85
CA ASN A 83 -12.28 -11.44 29.32
C ASN A 83 -13.55 -12.16 29.82
N LEU A 84 -14.46 -11.44 30.46
CA LEU A 84 -15.75 -11.96 30.93
C LEU A 84 -16.64 -12.37 29.74
N GLU A 85 -16.65 -11.59 28.66
CA GLU A 85 -17.34 -11.95 27.41
C GLU A 85 -16.77 -13.24 26.81
N SER A 86 -15.44 -13.34 26.69
CA SER A 86 -14.79 -14.56 26.20
C SER A 86 -15.09 -15.79 27.07
N LEU A 87 -15.23 -15.62 28.39
CA LEU A 87 -15.59 -16.71 29.30
C LEU A 87 -17.07 -17.11 29.15
N LYS A 88 -17.96 -16.13 28.97
CA LYS A 88 -19.39 -16.33 28.70
C LYS A 88 -19.59 -17.11 27.40
N GLU A 89 -18.88 -16.75 26.33
CA GLU A 89 -18.89 -17.48 25.05
C GLU A 89 -18.45 -18.94 25.21
N ARG A 90 -17.43 -19.21 26.05
CA ARG A 90 -16.96 -20.58 26.31
C ARG A 90 -17.97 -21.40 27.09
N LEU A 91 -18.55 -20.82 28.15
CA LEU A 91 -19.51 -21.53 29.02
C LEU A 91 -20.86 -21.75 28.34
N ASN A 92 -21.26 -20.86 27.42
CA ASN A 92 -22.47 -21.01 26.60
C ASN A 92 -22.41 -22.17 25.60
N LYS A 93 -21.26 -22.85 25.43
CA LYS A 93 -21.18 -24.06 24.59
C LYS A 93 -21.95 -25.24 25.20
N ASP A 94 -22.00 -25.33 26.52
CA ASP A 94 -22.73 -26.37 27.27
C ASP A 94 -23.53 -25.72 28.42
N PRO A 95 -24.67 -25.08 28.13
CA PRO A 95 -25.39 -24.25 29.10
C PRO A 95 -26.00 -25.05 30.26
N GLU A 96 -26.43 -26.29 30.02
CA GLU A 96 -27.05 -27.14 31.05
C GLU A 96 -26.05 -27.60 32.12
N LYS A 97 -24.79 -27.87 31.73
CA LYS A 97 -23.72 -28.23 32.67
C LYS A 97 -23.20 -27.01 33.43
N ASN A 98 -23.18 -25.86 32.77
CA ASN A 98 -22.55 -24.64 33.27
C ASN A 98 -23.54 -23.61 33.85
N LYS A 99 -24.78 -24.01 34.13
CA LYS A 99 -25.88 -23.11 34.56
C LYS A 99 -25.49 -22.25 35.77
N ASN A 100 -24.83 -22.87 36.76
CA ASN A 100 -24.39 -22.19 37.97
C ASN A 100 -23.22 -21.22 37.70
N GLU A 101 -22.26 -21.56 36.84
CA GLU A 101 -21.21 -20.62 36.44
C GLU A 101 -21.77 -19.46 35.62
N LEU A 102 -22.72 -19.69 34.71
CA LEU A 102 -23.36 -18.64 33.92
C LEU A 102 -24.14 -17.66 34.79
N GLU A 103 -24.86 -18.13 35.82
CA GLU A 103 -25.55 -17.26 36.77
C GLU A 103 -24.55 -16.41 37.59
N LYS A 104 -23.45 -17.03 38.08
CA LYS A 104 -22.38 -16.30 38.77
C LYS A 104 -21.75 -15.25 37.86
N LEU A 105 -21.51 -15.59 36.60
CA LEU A 105 -20.91 -14.72 35.61
C LEU A 105 -21.82 -13.54 35.28
N SER A 106 -23.14 -13.74 35.20
CA SER A 106 -24.12 -12.65 35.07
C SER A 106 -24.09 -11.70 36.27
N LYS A 107 -24.00 -12.22 37.51
CA LYS A 107 -23.89 -11.37 38.71
C LYS A 107 -22.60 -10.53 38.70
N VAL A 108 -21.49 -11.10 38.22
CA VAL A 108 -20.21 -10.38 38.07
C VAL A 108 -20.31 -9.34 36.95
N GLU A 109 -20.97 -9.65 35.83
CA GLU A 109 -21.19 -8.74 34.71
C GLU A 109 -21.93 -7.47 35.15
N VAL A 110 -23.01 -7.61 35.94
CA VAL A 110 -23.77 -6.47 36.48
C VAL A 110 -22.88 -5.58 37.36
N LYS A 111 -22.10 -6.18 38.26
CA LYS A 111 -21.18 -5.43 39.14
C LYS A 111 -20.10 -4.72 38.32
N LEU A 112 -19.48 -5.41 37.38
CA LEU A 112 -18.43 -4.88 36.52
C LEU A 112 -18.92 -3.71 35.67
N ASN A 113 -20.10 -3.85 35.04
CA ASN A 113 -20.71 -2.78 34.26
C ASN A 113 -21.04 -1.56 35.14
N SER A 114 -21.54 -1.77 36.36
CA SER A 114 -21.78 -0.67 37.29
C SER A 114 -20.49 0.08 37.67
N SER A 115 -19.38 -0.65 37.86
CA SER A 115 -18.06 -0.08 38.13
C SER A 115 -17.51 0.68 36.91
N ILE A 116 -17.62 0.12 35.70
CA ILE A 116 -17.23 0.78 34.45
C ILE A 116 -17.94 2.12 34.31
N VAL A 117 -19.27 2.14 34.48
CA VAL A 117 -20.06 3.37 34.33
C VAL A 117 -19.67 4.42 35.38
N LYS A 118 -19.45 4.01 36.63
CA LYS A 118 -19.00 4.91 37.70
C LYS A 118 -17.62 5.51 37.40
N THR A 119 -16.65 4.68 37.01
CA THR A 119 -15.29 5.13 36.69
C THR A 119 -15.28 5.99 35.42
N GLN A 120 -16.05 5.64 34.39
CA GLN A 120 -16.22 6.47 33.19
C GLN A 120 -16.74 7.85 33.54
N ARG A 121 -17.79 7.95 34.36
CA ARG A 121 -18.32 9.26 34.79
C ARG A 121 -17.27 10.07 35.55
N LYS A 122 -16.54 9.45 36.47
CA LYS A 122 -15.44 10.12 37.20
C LYS A 122 -14.35 10.63 36.24
N GLU A 123 -13.85 9.79 35.33
CA GLU A 123 -12.81 10.16 34.37
C GLU A 123 -13.29 11.25 33.39
N ILE A 124 -14.55 11.19 32.94
CA ILE A 124 -15.15 12.23 32.09
C ILE A 124 -15.21 13.56 32.84
N THR A 125 -15.69 13.57 34.08
CA THR A 125 -15.74 14.80 34.89
C THR A 125 -14.34 15.38 35.09
N LEU A 126 -13.35 14.56 35.44
CA LEU A 126 -11.96 14.99 35.57
C LEU A 126 -11.40 15.54 34.25
N ALA A 127 -11.73 14.90 33.11
CA ALA A 127 -11.32 15.39 31.80
C ALA A 127 -11.98 16.73 31.46
N ILE A 128 -13.27 16.91 31.79
CA ILE A 128 -14.00 18.17 31.63
C ILE A 128 -13.39 19.26 32.50
N ASP A 129 -13.09 18.98 33.76
CA ASP A 129 -12.51 19.96 34.69
C ASP A 129 -11.09 20.35 34.26
N ASN A 130 -10.28 19.39 33.80
CA ASN A 130 -8.97 19.65 33.21
C ASN A 130 -9.09 20.51 31.93
N LEU A 131 -10.06 20.22 31.06
CA LEU A 131 -10.30 20.98 29.85
C LEU A 131 -10.74 22.42 30.17
N LYS A 132 -11.61 22.61 31.18
CA LYS A 132 -12.04 23.92 31.65
C LYS A 132 -10.87 24.72 32.24
N ARG A 133 -9.94 24.06 32.93
CA ARG A 133 -8.77 24.71 33.56
C ARG A 133 -7.76 25.22 32.54
N GLU A 134 -7.49 24.46 31.48
CA GLU A 134 -6.49 24.83 30.46
C GLU A 134 -6.98 24.62 29.01
N PRO A 135 -8.04 25.31 28.57
CA PRO A 135 -8.69 25.04 27.28
C PRO A 135 -7.73 25.25 26.11
N ARG A 136 -6.90 26.32 26.15
CA ARG A 136 -5.92 26.65 25.11
C ARG A 136 -4.88 25.53 24.92
N ARG A 137 -4.42 24.91 26.01
CA ARG A 137 -3.39 23.86 25.96
C ARG A 137 -3.95 22.58 25.35
N PHE A 138 -5.17 22.19 25.70
CA PHE A 138 -5.82 21.00 25.14
C PHE A 138 -6.19 21.20 23.67
N VAL A 139 -6.66 22.39 23.28
CA VAL A 139 -6.88 22.75 21.86
C VAL A 139 -5.57 22.67 21.08
N LEU A 140 -4.46 23.19 21.62
CA LEU A 140 -3.13 23.08 20.98
C LEU A 140 -2.69 21.62 20.83
N LYS A 141 -2.85 20.81 21.88
CA LYS A 141 -2.54 19.37 21.84
C LYS A 141 -3.40 18.64 20.79
N LEU A 142 -4.67 19.01 20.66
CA LEU A 142 -5.57 18.46 19.66
C LEU A 142 -5.10 18.82 18.24
N ALA A 143 -4.73 20.09 18.01
CA ALA A 143 -4.17 20.55 16.74
C ALA A 143 -2.87 19.81 16.39
N ASP A 144 -1.97 19.61 17.35
CA ASP A 144 -0.74 18.82 17.16
C ASP A 144 -1.04 17.37 16.77
N THR A 145 -2.01 16.74 17.42
CA THR A 145 -2.43 15.37 17.06
C THR A 145 -3.07 15.30 15.68
N LYS A 146 -3.88 16.30 15.30
CA LYS A 146 -4.48 16.39 13.96
C LYS A 146 -3.40 16.54 12.89
N ASN A 147 -2.41 17.40 13.11
CA ASN A 147 -1.28 17.59 12.21
C ASN A 147 -0.47 16.30 12.04
N LYS A 148 -0.27 15.53 13.11
CA LYS A 148 0.38 14.20 13.03
C LYS A 148 -0.44 13.22 12.18
N ILE A 149 -1.76 13.22 12.32
CA ILE A 149 -2.65 12.38 11.51
C ILE A 149 -2.58 12.80 10.04
N GLU A 150 -2.63 14.09 9.73
CA GLU A 150 -2.50 14.61 8.37
C GLU A 150 -1.14 14.27 7.75
N LEU A 151 -0.05 14.35 8.52
CA LEU A 151 1.27 13.91 8.07
C LEU A 151 1.29 12.40 7.76
N LEU A 152 0.68 11.57 8.61
CA LEU A 152 0.58 10.13 8.36
C LEU A 152 -0.28 9.82 7.14
N LYS A 153 -1.40 10.53 6.95
CA LYS A 153 -2.24 10.44 5.75
C LYS A 153 -1.46 10.85 4.50
N SER A 154 -0.73 11.96 4.55
CA SER A 154 0.11 12.39 3.44
C SER A 154 1.22 11.39 3.12
N LYS A 155 1.85 10.77 4.14
CA LYS A 155 2.81 9.67 3.91
C LYS A 155 2.15 8.46 3.24
N LEU A 156 0.95 8.10 3.66
CA LEU A 156 0.17 7.02 3.05
C LEU A 156 -0.19 7.36 1.60
N GLU A 157 -0.62 8.59 1.34
CA GLU A 157 -0.98 9.13 0.03
C GLU A 157 0.22 9.41 -0.87
N ASN A 158 1.44 9.50 -0.33
CA ASN A 158 2.70 9.61 -1.08
C ASN A 158 3.31 8.23 -1.43
N ASN A 159 2.75 7.10 -0.99
CA ASN A 159 3.13 5.78 -1.52
C ASN A 159 2.98 5.59 -3.05
N PRO A 160 2.14 6.33 -3.81
CA PRO A 160 2.12 6.32 -5.27
C PRO A 160 3.42 6.81 -5.92
N ARG A 161 4.20 7.68 -5.25
CA ARG A 161 5.51 8.13 -5.75
C ARG A 161 6.53 7.01 -5.78
N LEU A 162 6.46 6.07 -4.83
CA LEU A 162 7.32 4.89 -4.81
C LEU A 162 7.04 4.04 -6.06
N TYR A 163 5.76 3.80 -6.36
CA TYR A 163 5.36 3.07 -7.56
C TYR A 163 5.71 3.82 -8.85
N LYS A 164 5.59 5.15 -8.89
CA LYS A 164 6.03 5.95 -10.05
C LYS A 164 7.53 5.77 -10.34
N LEU A 165 8.38 5.77 -9.31
CA LEU A 165 9.81 5.49 -9.47
C LEU A 165 10.06 4.06 -9.99
N HIS A 166 9.28 3.08 -9.54
CA HIS A 166 9.35 1.72 -10.05
C HIS A 166 8.89 1.61 -11.52
N TYR A 167 7.83 2.31 -11.91
CA TYR A 167 7.39 2.41 -13.30
C TYR A 167 8.45 3.06 -14.20
N GLU A 168 9.06 4.16 -13.78
CA GLU A 168 10.13 4.82 -14.54
C GLU A 168 11.38 3.93 -14.69
N LYS A 169 11.68 3.09 -13.68
CA LYS A 169 12.76 2.09 -13.77
C LYS A 169 12.41 0.98 -14.76
N LEU A 170 11.17 0.51 -14.76
CA LEU A 170 10.66 -0.48 -15.72
C LEU A 170 10.72 0.05 -17.15
N GLU A 171 10.26 1.28 -17.40
CA GLU A 171 10.29 1.90 -18.73
C GLU A 171 11.74 2.07 -19.27
N LYS A 172 12.69 2.38 -18.38
CA LYS A 172 14.12 2.42 -18.76
C LYS A 172 14.68 1.05 -19.12
N LEU A 173 14.27 -0.01 -18.39
CA LEU A 173 14.67 -1.38 -18.69
C LEU A 173 14.09 -1.87 -20.02
N GLU A 174 12.83 -1.55 -20.28
CA GLU A 174 12.15 -1.85 -21.56
C GLU A 174 12.90 -1.23 -22.74
N LYS A 175 13.20 0.09 -22.68
CA LYS A 175 14.00 0.79 -23.70
C LYS A 175 15.41 0.20 -23.90
N LEU A 176 16.02 -0.37 -22.85
CA LEU A 176 17.32 -1.03 -22.96
C LEU A 176 17.22 -2.40 -23.63
N ILE A 177 16.14 -3.13 -23.41
CA ILE A 177 15.85 -4.41 -24.06
C ILE A 177 15.62 -4.18 -25.56
N ASP A 178 14.78 -3.21 -25.92
CA ASP A 178 14.51 -2.87 -27.33
C ASP A 178 15.79 -2.53 -28.08
N LYS A 179 16.63 -1.66 -27.49
CA LYS A 179 17.95 -1.35 -28.05
C LYS A 179 18.86 -2.57 -28.21
N LYS A 180 18.79 -3.55 -27.31
CA LYS A 180 19.57 -4.79 -27.44
C LYS A 180 19.04 -5.68 -28.56
N ILE A 181 17.72 -5.77 -28.71
CA ILE A 181 17.06 -6.49 -29.81
C ILE A 181 17.48 -5.87 -31.14
N ASP A 182 17.34 -4.55 -31.30
CA ASP A 182 17.70 -3.82 -32.51
C ASP A 182 19.18 -3.98 -32.86
N ASN A 183 20.07 -3.88 -31.87
CA ASN A 183 21.50 -4.08 -32.07
C ASN A 183 21.84 -5.52 -32.49
N THR A 184 21.12 -6.51 -31.95
CA THR A 184 21.33 -7.92 -32.32
C THR A 184 20.86 -8.18 -33.74
N GLN A 185 19.67 -7.69 -34.12
CA GLN A 185 19.17 -7.77 -35.49
C GLN A 185 20.13 -7.06 -36.47
N THR A 186 20.60 -5.86 -36.12
CA THR A 186 21.56 -5.10 -36.93
C THR A 186 22.88 -5.87 -37.10
N LYS A 187 23.38 -6.53 -36.05
CA LYS A 187 24.58 -7.37 -36.14
C LYS A 187 24.37 -8.58 -37.05
N THR A 188 23.23 -9.26 -36.94
CA THR A 188 22.88 -10.38 -37.82
C THR A 188 22.79 -9.94 -39.28
N LEU A 189 22.11 -8.82 -39.55
CA LEU A 189 22.01 -8.24 -40.90
C LEU A 189 23.38 -7.85 -41.45
N ARG A 190 24.22 -7.16 -40.65
CA ARG A 190 25.60 -6.83 -41.06
C ARG A 190 26.43 -8.06 -41.36
N SER A 191 26.28 -9.12 -40.57
CA SER A 191 26.97 -10.40 -40.81
C SER A 191 26.51 -11.05 -42.12
N ALA A 192 25.20 -11.09 -42.37
CA ALA A 192 24.63 -11.60 -43.62
C ALA A 192 25.12 -10.78 -44.83
N ILE A 193 25.09 -9.44 -44.73
CA ILE A 193 25.61 -8.54 -45.77
C ILE A 193 27.09 -8.81 -46.03
N ASN A 194 27.92 -8.93 -44.98
CA ASN A 194 29.34 -9.24 -45.13
C ASN A 194 29.57 -10.60 -45.79
N ASN A 195 28.78 -11.61 -45.44
CA ASN A 195 28.89 -12.94 -46.05
C ASN A 195 28.55 -12.89 -47.54
N ILE A 196 27.53 -12.12 -47.94
CA ILE A 196 27.16 -11.89 -49.34
C ILE A 196 28.27 -11.13 -50.07
N GLN A 197 28.81 -10.07 -49.46
CA GLN A 197 29.88 -9.27 -50.05
C GLN A 197 31.20 -10.03 -50.22
N LYS A 198 31.52 -10.96 -49.30
CA LYS A 198 32.74 -11.77 -49.37
C LYS A 198 32.72 -12.81 -50.50
N ASN A 199 31.54 -13.35 -50.83
CA ASN A 199 31.39 -14.39 -51.87
C ASN A 199 30.18 -14.11 -52.77
N PRO A 200 30.18 -13.02 -53.56
CA PRO A 200 29.00 -12.60 -54.33
C PRO A 200 28.64 -13.62 -55.42
N GLU A 201 29.62 -14.28 -56.02
CA GLU A 201 29.40 -15.28 -57.08
C GLU A 201 28.65 -16.50 -56.57
N LYS A 202 28.95 -16.97 -55.35
CA LYS A 202 28.26 -18.10 -54.74
C LYS A 202 26.76 -17.81 -54.58
N TYR A 203 26.40 -16.62 -54.12
CA TYR A 203 25.00 -16.25 -53.96
C TYR A 203 24.31 -15.96 -55.30
N ARG A 204 25.03 -15.48 -56.31
CA ARG A 204 24.49 -15.37 -57.69
C ARG A 204 24.17 -16.75 -58.26
N GLN A 205 25.07 -17.71 -58.13
CA GLN A 205 24.83 -19.09 -58.56
C GLN A 205 23.67 -19.74 -57.80
N GLU A 206 23.53 -19.47 -56.50
CA GLU A 206 22.39 -19.97 -55.72
C GLU A 206 21.07 -19.30 -56.18
N ILE A 207 21.08 -18.01 -56.50
CA ILE A 207 19.92 -17.31 -57.10
C ILE A 207 19.56 -17.92 -58.46
N ASP A 208 20.53 -18.12 -59.34
CA ASP A 208 20.31 -18.75 -60.66
C ASP A 208 19.72 -20.15 -60.51
N ARG A 209 20.20 -20.92 -59.52
CA ARG A 209 19.65 -22.24 -59.17
C ARG A 209 18.21 -22.14 -58.66
N TYR A 210 17.88 -21.14 -57.84
CA TYR A 210 16.50 -20.90 -57.41
C TYR A 210 15.60 -20.49 -58.58
N ASP A 211 16.10 -19.68 -59.50
CA ASP A 211 15.36 -19.29 -60.72
C ASP A 211 15.14 -20.48 -61.65
N GLU A 212 16.10 -21.39 -61.78
CA GLU A 212 15.93 -22.66 -62.49
C GLU A 212 14.90 -23.56 -61.82
N MET A 213 14.92 -23.67 -60.49
CA MET A 213 13.90 -24.40 -59.73
C MET A 213 12.51 -23.76 -59.88
N GLU A 214 12.41 -22.43 -59.88
CA GLU A 214 11.14 -21.74 -60.11
C GLU A 214 10.64 -21.96 -61.54
N LYS A 215 11.52 -21.89 -62.54
CA LYS A 215 11.18 -22.17 -63.94
C LYS A 215 10.72 -23.61 -64.13
N THR A 216 11.42 -24.58 -63.56
CA THR A 216 11.04 -26.00 -63.63
C THR A 216 9.74 -26.27 -62.90
N LEU A 217 9.49 -25.62 -61.76
CA LEU A 217 8.22 -25.75 -61.03
C LEU A 217 7.06 -25.10 -61.79
N LYS A 218 7.25 -23.92 -62.40
CA LYS A 218 6.27 -23.26 -63.28
C LYS A 218 5.99 -24.08 -64.55
N GLN A 219 7.03 -24.66 -65.15
CA GLN A 219 6.86 -25.59 -66.28
C GLN A 219 6.12 -26.85 -65.86
N GLY A 220 6.45 -27.43 -64.70
CA GLY A 220 5.74 -28.58 -64.14
C GLY A 220 4.27 -28.27 -63.81
N LEU A 221 3.96 -27.08 -63.30
CA LEU A 221 2.59 -26.59 -63.09
C LEU A 221 1.86 -26.37 -64.42
N ASN A 222 2.51 -25.80 -65.43
CA ASN A 222 1.92 -25.60 -66.75
C ASN A 222 1.70 -26.93 -67.49
N GLN A 223 2.62 -27.89 -67.37
CA GLN A 223 2.47 -29.24 -67.91
C GLN A 223 1.40 -30.04 -67.15
N ASN A 224 1.30 -29.91 -65.83
CA ASN A 224 0.19 -30.50 -65.06
C ASN A 224 -1.16 -29.87 -65.42
N ASN A 225 -1.22 -28.56 -65.68
CA ASN A 225 -2.43 -27.92 -66.16
C ASN A 225 -2.80 -28.36 -67.59
N GLN A 226 -1.84 -28.54 -68.50
CA GLN A 226 -2.11 -29.09 -69.83
C GLN A 226 -2.49 -30.58 -69.79
N ASN A 227 -1.84 -31.40 -68.96
CA ASN A 227 -2.21 -32.81 -68.79
C ASN A 227 -3.56 -33.00 -68.08
N ASN A 228 -3.95 -32.09 -67.18
CA ASN A 228 -5.31 -32.06 -66.60
C ASN A 228 -6.36 -31.57 -67.62
N LEU A 229 -6.02 -30.65 -68.54
CA LEU A 229 -6.90 -30.28 -69.66
C LEU A 229 -7.00 -31.37 -70.73
N GLN A 230 -5.96 -32.18 -70.95
CA GLN A 230 -5.95 -33.28 -71.92
C GLN A 230 -6.71 -34.51 -71.37
N LYS A 231 -6.50 -34.89 -70.10
CA LYS A 231 -7.30 -35.94 -69.43
C LYS A 231 -8.78 -35.57 -69.27
N GLY A 232 -9.11 -34.27 -69.23
CA GLY A 232 -10.48 -33.77 -69.30
C GLY A 232 -11.12 -33.83 -70.69
N LYS A 233 -10.34 -33.98 -71.78
CA LYS A 233 -10.86 -34.05 -73.16
C LYS A 233 -10.93 -35.47 -73.74
N ASP A 234 -10.19 -36.43 -73.19
CA ASP A 234 -10.27 -37.83 -73.62
C ASP A 234 -11.39 -38.63 -72.93
N ASN A 235 -11.89 -38.18 -71.76
CA ASN A 235 -13.07 -38.79 -71.13
C ASN A 235 -14.42 -38.29 -71.69
N ASP A 236 -14.45 -37.25 -72.51
CA ASP A 236 -15.68 -36.67 -73.08
C ASP A 236 -16.00 -37.14 -74.50
N LYS A 237 -15.10 -37.92 -75.13
CA LYS A 237 -15.31 -38.52 -76.46
C LYS A 237 -15.65 -40.02 -76.42
N SER A 238 -15.45 -40.70 -75.30
CA SER A 238 -15.81 -42.12 -75.15
C SER A 238 -17.29 -42.36 -74.81
N GLN A 239 -18.07 -41.35 -74.42
CA GLN A 239 -19.51 -41.51 -74.11
C GLN A 239 -20.47 -41.23 -75.27
N LYS A 240 -19.98 -40.70 -76.40
CA LYS A 240 -20.82 -40.36 -77.57
C LYS A 240 -20.80 -41.37 -78.71
N GLN A 241 -20.02 -42.45 -78.62
CA GLN A 241 -20.04 -43.55 -79.61
C GLN A 241 -20.76 -44.82 -79.13
N GLU A 242 -20.99 -45.03 -77.83
CA GLU A 242 -21.76 -46.20 -77.35
C GLU A 242 -23.29 -46.03 -77.49
N LYS A 243 -23.81 -44.79 -77.53
CA LYS A 243 -25.26 -44.57 -77.64
C LYS A 243 -25.84 -44.79 -79.03
N THR A 244 -25.06 -44.70 -80.10
CA THR A 244 -25.54 -44.96 -81.47
C THR A 244 -25.44 -46.42 -81.91
N ARG A 245 -24.78 -47.29 -81.13
CA ARG A 245 -24.69 -48.73 -81.44
C ARG A 245 -25.77 -49.56 -80.75
N ASN A 246 -26.25 -49.14 -79.57
CA ASN A 246 -27.28 -49.87 -78.83
C ASN A 246 -28.71 -49.62 -79.32
N ASP A 247 -28.97 -48.56 -80.10
CA ASP A 247 -30.30 -48.30 -80.68
C ASP A 247 -30.52 -49.01 -82.05
N LEU A 248 -29.48 -49.63 -82.64
CA LEU A 248 -29.60 -50.35 -83.92
C LEU A 248 -29.74 -51.88 -83.77
N GLU A 249 -29.54 -52.43 -82.56
CA GLU A 249 -29.74 -53.87 -82.28
C GLU A 249 -31.10 -54.19 -81.63
N LEU A 250 -31.99 -53.21 -81.46
CA LEU A 250 -33.35 -53.40 -80.93
C LEU A 250 -34.46 -53.25 -81.98
N SER A 251 -34.11 -53.17 -83.27
CA SER A 251 -35.07 -53.11 -84.41
C SER A 251 -34.93 -54.29 -85.39
N ARG A 252 -34.39 -55.43 -84.95
CA ARG A 252 -34.51 -56.73 -85.63
C ARG A 252 -34.69 -57.86 -84.63
#